data_AF-A0A2E6NS37-F1
#
_entry.id   AF-A0A2E6NS37-F1
#
_cell.length_a   1.000
_cell.length_b   1.000
_cell.length_c   1.000
_cell.angle_alpha   90.00
_cell.angle_beta   90.00
_cell.angle_gamma   90.00
#
_symmetry.space_group_name_H-M   'P 1'
#
loop_
_entity.id
_entity.type
_entity.pdbx_description
1 polymer ?
#
loop_
_entity_poly.entity_id
_entity_poly.type
_entity_poly.pdbx_seq_one_letter_code
_entity_poly.pdbx_strand_id
1 'polypeptide(L)'
;MSITVCQVMALRAARNAGVEVPLGTIQRAVNYVKKSFVPGVGAFTYQLGLEFRGVHSRWTPALTAAGVTTLYSAGEYDAFQINEGLRYILRERPMRGEARYTFDYYYFQYYAVQAAFQKGGAYWERWYDSIRQDLLLLQESDGRWTDLVGSNYATAMASIILQYPNQYLPITEN
;
A
#
# COMPACT_ATOMS: atom_id res chain seq x y z
N MET A 1 -11.22 2.04 -0.96
CA MET A 1 -9.76 2.11 -0.75
C MET A 1 -8.97 1.43 -1.86
N SER A 2 -9.25 0.17 -2.20
CA SER A 2 -8.55 -0.55 -3.30
C SER A 2 -8.64 0.16 -4.68
N ILE A 3 -9.83 0.63 -5.10
CA ILE A 3 -9.96 1.40 -6.34
C ILE A 3 -9.41 2.82 -6.19
N THR A 4 -9.59 3.43 -5.02
CA THR A 4 -9.15 4.80 -4.72
C THR A 4 -7.65 4.97 -4.92
N VAL A 5 -6.84 4.02 -4.43
CA VAL A 5 -5.38 4.08 -4.57
C VAL A 5 -4.95 4.00 -6.04
N CYS A 6 -5.56 3.11 -6.84
CA CYS A 6 -5.27 3.01 -8.27
C CYS A 6 -5.57 4.32 -9.01
N GLN A 7 -6.71 4.95 -8.72
CA GLN A 7 -7.09 6.21 -9.37
C GLN A 7 -6.16 7.36 -8.97
N VAL A 8 -5.76 7.45 -7.70
CA VAL A 8 -4.83 8.51 -7.26
C VAL A 8 -3.43 8.32 -7.87
N MET A 9 -2.92 7.09 -7.91
CA MET A 9 -1.65 6.80 -8.57
C MET A 9 -1.71 7.10 -10.07
N ALA A 10 -2.82 6.76 -10.74
CA ALA A 10 -3.01 7.08 -12.16
C ALA A 10 -3.05 8.60 -12.42
N LEU A 11 -3.75 9.36 -11.56
CA LEU A 11 -3.78 10.83 -11.66
C LEU A 11 -2.40 11.46 -11.41
N ARG A 12 -1.63 10.93 -10.44
CA ARG A 12 -0.23 11.36 -10.23
C ARG A 12 0.62 11.04 -11.46
N ALA A 13 0.52 9.83 -12.01
CA ALA A 13 1.24 9.43 -13.21
C ALA A 13 0.89 10.31 -14.42
N ALA A 14 -0.39 10.63 -14.62
CA ALA A 14 -0.83 11.55 -15.67
C ALA A 14 -0.19 12.94 -15.52
N ARG A 15 -0.16 13.47 -14.29
CA ARG A 15 0.51 14.74 -13.99
C ARG A 15 2.01 14.69 -14.26
N ASN A 16 2.68 13.61 -13.86
CA ASN A 16 4.11 13.39 -14.14
C ASN A 16 4.39 13.28 -15.65
N ALA A 17 3.45 12.75 -16.43
CA ALA A 17 3.51 12.71 -17.89
C ALA A 17 3.12 14.04 -18.58
N GLY A 18 2.86 15.11 -17.82
CA GLY A 18 2.51 16.43 -18.35
C GLY A 18 1.03 16.63 -18.67
N VAL A 19 0.15 15.68 -18.32
CA VAL A 19 -1.30 15.83 -18.46
C VAL A 19 -1.83 16.64 -17.29
N GLU A 20 -2.58 17.71 -17.59
CA GLU A 20 -3.16 18.56 -16.55
C GLU A 20 -4.22 17.78 -15.74
N VAL A 21 -4.03 17.77 -14.41
CA VAL A 21 -5.01 17.22 -13.46
C VAL A 21 -5.47 18.35 -12.54
N PRO A 22 -6.78 18.69 -12.51
CA PRO A 22 -7.29 19.75 -11.64
C PRO A 22 -7.00 19.47 -10.17
N LEU A 23 -6.45 20.46 -9.46
CA LEU A 23 -6.11 20.36 -8.03
C LEU A 23 -7.29 19.91 -7.16
N GLY A 24 -8.49 20.41 -7.46
CA GLY A 24 -9.72 20.03 -6.76
C GLY A 24 -10.03 18.53 -6.85
N THR A 25 -9.59 17.84 -7.91
CA THR A 25 -9.77 16.40 -8.06
C THR A 25 -8.89 15.63 -7.07
N ILE A 26 -7.62 16.00 -6.95
CA ILE A 26 -6.70 15.41 -5.98
C ILE A 26 -7.18 15.69 -4.55
N GLN A 27 -7.60 16.92 -4.26
CA GLN A 27 -8.09 17.29 -2.92
C GLN A 27 -9.32 16.46 -2.51
N ARG A 28 -10.25 16.20 -3.43
CA ARG A 28 -11.41 15.34 -3.16
C ARG A 28 -10.99 13.90 -2.86
N ALA A 29 -10.02 13.38 -3.59
CA ALA A 29 -9.48 12.04 -3.34
C ALA A 29 -8.80 11.95 -1.97
N VAL A 30 -7.95 12.91 -1.63
CA VAL A 30 -7.30 13.01 -0.31
C VAL A 30 -8.35 13.08 0.80
N ASN A 31 -9.36 13.94 0.65
CA ASN A 31 -10.43 14.08 1.64
C ASN A 31 -11.20 12.77 1.83
N TYR A 32 -11.47 12.03 0.76
CA TYR A 32 -12.10 10.71 0.86
C TYR A 32 -11.22 9.73 1.64
N VAL A 33 -9.92 9.68 1.37
CA VAL A 33 -8.98 8.79 2.06
C VAL A 33 -8.88 9.15 3.54
N LYS A 34 -8.72 10.44 3.86
CA LYS A 34 -8.69 10.95 5.25
C LYS A 34 -9.98 10.62 6.01
N LYS A 35 -11.15 10.71 5.37
CA LYS A 35 -12.45 10.32 5.95
C LYS A 35 -12.59 8.81 6.13
N SER A 36 -11.92 8.01 5.31
CA SER A 36 -11.97 6.54 5.39
C SER A 36 -11.18 5.98 6.59
N PHE A 37 -10.40 6.82 7.27
CA PHE A 37 -9.64 6.46 8.45
C PHE A 37 -10.55 6.20 9.66
N VAL A 38 -10.24 5.18 10.44
CA VAL A 38 -10.97 4.80 11.66
C VAL A 38 -10.12 5.16 12.88
N PRO A 39 -10.44 6.25 13.59
CA PRO A 39 -9.77 6.60 14.84
C PRO A 39 -9.87 5.49 15.88
N GLY A 40 -8.85 5.36 16.74
CA GLY A 40 -8.75 4.30 17.75
C GLY A 40 -8.28 2.95 17.20
N VAL A 41 -8.72 2.56 16.00
CA VAL A 41 -8.19 1.36 15.31
C VAL A 41 -6.85 1.66 14.64
N GLY A 42 -6.73 2.84 14.01
CA GLY A 42 -5.54 3.22 13.25
C GLY A 42 -5.52 2.70 11.81
N ALA A 43 -6.69 2.31 11.27
CA ALA A 43 -6.81 1.63 9.98
C ALA A 43 -7.68 2.43 8.99
N PHE A 44 -7.67 2.03 7.72
CA PHE A 44 -8.56 2.59 6.70
C PHE A 44 -9.63 1.58 6.29
N THR A 45 -10.89 2.04 6.20
CA THR A 45 -12.03 1.25 5.75
C THR A 45 -12.00 1.02 4.24
N TYR A 46 -12.65 -0.06 3.80
CA TYR A 46 -12.81 -0.38 2.39
C TYR A 46 -13.61 0.69 1.65
N GLN A 47 -14.73 1.11 2.21
CA GLN A 47 -15.67 2.05 1.59
C GLN A 47 -16.43 2.85 2.64
N LEU A 48 -16.56 4.16 2.41
CA LEU A 48 -17.43 5.05 3.20
C LEU A 48 -18.91 4.90 2.82
N GLY A 49 -19.79 5.18 3.79
CA GLY A 49 -21.24 5.26 3.57
C GLY A 49 -22.00 3.93 3.64
N LEU A 50 -21.34 2.83 4.02
CA LEU A 50 -22.04 1.58 4.36
C LEU A 50 -22.79 1.68 5.69
N GLU A 51 -22.39 2.59 6.57
CA GLU A 51 -23.04 2.87 7.86
C GLU A 51 -24.50 3.33 7.67
N PHE A 52 -24.81 4.07 6.59
CA PHE A 52 -26.19 4.44 6.24
C PHE A 52 -27.07 3.22 5.93
N ARG A 53 -26.46 2.06 5.69
CA ARG A 53 -27.14 0.77 5.48
C ARG A 53 -27.03 -0.16 6.69
N GLY A 54 -26.55 0.34 7.83
CA GLY A 54 -26.35 -0.44 9.06
C GLY A 54 -25.20 -1.45 8.98
N VAL A 55 -24.31 -1.33 7.98
CA VAL A 55 -23.19 -2.27 7.77
C VAL A 55 -21.87 -1.57 8.09
N HIS A 56 -21.09 -2.14 8.99
CA HIS A 56 -19.73 -1.67 9.24
C HIS A 56 -18.81 -2.03 8.07
N SER A 57 -18.13 -1.02 7.54
CA SER A 57 -17.14 -1.22 6.48
C SER A 57 -15.91 -1.91 7.05
N ARG A 58 -15.49 -3.02 6.43
CA ARG A 58 -14.28 -3.73 6.85
C ARG A 58 -13.03 -2.87 6.68
N TRP A 59 -12.03 -3.10 7.53
CA TRP A 59 -10.67 -2.63 7.36
C TRP A 59 -9.72 -3.82 7.41
N THR A 60 -8.59 -3.72 6.72
CA THR A 60 -7.53 -4.75 6.72
C THR A 60 -6.15 -4.08 6.69
N PRO A 61 -5.07 -4.81 7.01
CA PRO A 61 -3.71 -4.31 6.86
C PRO A 61 -3.43 -3.84 5.43
N ALA A 62 -3.91 -4.60 4.42
CA ALA A 62 -3.74 -4.25 3.01
C ALA A 62 -4.44 -2.94 2.64
N LEU A 63 -5.68 -2.75 3.10
CA LEU A 63 -6.42 -1.49 2.87
C LEU A 63 -5.76 -0.30 3.57
N THR A 64 -5.18 -0.54 4.75
CA THR A 64 -4.44 0.48 5.50
C THR A 64 -3.15 0.87 4.79
N ALA A 65 -2.36 -0.11 4.33
CA ALA A 65 -1.17 0.13 3.51
C ALA A 65 -1.48 0.91 2.24
N ALA A 66 -2.56 0.55 1.54
CA ALA A 66 -3.04 1.29 0.38
C ALA A 66 -3.46 2.73 0.74
N GLY A 67 -4.17 2.93 1.85
CA GLY A 67 -4.58 4.26 2.33
C GLY A 67 -3.39 5.17 2.64
N VAL A 68 -2.40 4.66 3.38
CA VAL A 68 -1.15 5.40 3.68
C VAL A 68 -0.40 5.73 2.40
N THR A 69 -0.21 4.75 1.50
CA THR A 69 0.46 4.95 0.21
C THR A 69 -0.27 6.01 -0.62
N THR A 70 -1.60 6.03 -0.59
CA THR A 70 -2.41 7.02 -1.31
C THR A 70 -2.16 8.43 -0.78
N LEU A 71 -2.08 8.61 0.55
CA LEU A 71 -1.82 9.93 1.15
C LEU A 71 -0.42 10.43 0.77
N TYR A 72 0.61 9.59 0.93
CA TYR A 72 1.95 9.95 0.45
C TYR A 72 1.98 10.26 -1.05
N SER A 73 1.29 9.45 -1.85
CA SER A 73 1.20 9.67 -3.30
C SER A 73 0.53 10.99 -3.65
N ALA A 74 -0.41 11.46 -2.82
CA ALA A 74 -1.08 12.73 -3.01
C ALA A 74 -0.31 13.95 -2.46
N GLY A 75 0.91 13.75 -1.94
CA GLY A 75 1.74 14.80 -1.37
C GLY A 75 1.44 15.14 0.09
N GLU A 76 0.69 14.28 0.78
CA GLU A 76 0.44 14.40 2.22
C GLU A 76 1.50 13.60 2.97
N TYR A 77 2.38 14.28 3.70
CA TYR A 77 3.48 13.63 4.42
C TYR A 77 3.30 13.64 5.95
N ASP A 78 2.62 14.66 6.48
CA ASP A 78 2.47 14.89 7.93
C ASP A 78 1.08 14.57 8.49
N ALA A 79 0.20 13.98 7.68
CA ALA A 79 -1.15 13.65 8.10
C ALA A 79 -1.13 12.64 9.26
N PHE A 80 -1.86 12.91 10.35
CA PHE A 80 -1.86 12.03 11.53
C PHE A 80 -2.28 10.58 11.18
N GLN A 81 -3.16 10.42 10.19
CA GLN A 81 -3.62 9.12 9.69
C GLN A 81 -2.47 8.26 9.14
N ILE A 82 -1.43 8.89 8.60
CA ILE A 82 -0.23 8.20 8.10
C ILE A 82 0.51 7.56 9.27
N ASN A 83 0.79 8.33 10.32
CA ASN A 83 1.54 7.85 11.47
C ASN A 83 0.79 6.72 12.20
N GLU A 84 -0.53 6.85 12.41
CA GLU A 84 -1.35 5.76 12.98
C GLU A 84 -1.41 4.55 12.05
N GLY A 85 -1.61 4.78 10.76
CA GLY A 85 -1.65 3.72 9.74
C GLY A 85 -0.36 2.91 9.69
N LEU A 86 0.81 3.57 9.74
CA LEU A 86 2.11 2.90 9.76
C LEU A 86 2.31 2.04 11.01
N ARG A 87 1.79 2.45 12.17
CA ARG A 87 1.82 1.64 13.39
C ARG A 87 0.90 0.43 13.26
N TYR A 88 -0.29 0.61 12.70
CA TYR A 88 -1.22 -0.50 12.42
C TYR A 88 -0.62 -1.52 11.45
N ILE A 89 -0.02 -1.06 10.34
CA ILE A 89 0.66 -1.90 9.33
C ILE A 89 1.78 -2.74 9.95
N LEU A 90 2.58 -2.14 10.85
CA LEU A 90 3.62 -2.88 11.57
C LEU A 90 3.05 -3.94 12.52
N ARG A 91 1.98 -3.60 13.24
CA ARG A 91 1.35 -4.49 14.23
C ARG A 91 0.66 -5.68 13.57
N GLU A 92 -0.03 -5.44 12.46
CA GLU A 92 -0.89 -6.41 11.77
C GLU A 92 -0.23 -6.98 10.50
N ARG A 93 1.11 -6.97 10.44
CA ARG A 93 1.86 -7.48 9.30
C ARG A 93 1.53 -8.98 9.10
N PRO A 94 1.03 -9.40 7.92
CA PRO A 94 0.79 -10.82 7.63
C PRO A 94 2.05 -11.66 7.77
N MET A 95 1.90 -12.88 8.27
CA MET A 95 3.01 -13.81 8.43
C MET A 95 3.43 -14.38 7.08
N ARG A 96 4.75 -14.63 6.90
CA ARG A 96 5.29 -15.25 5.67
C ARG A 96 4.56 -16.54 5.27
N GLY A 97 4.18 -17.36 6.25
CA GLY A 97 3.49 -18.63 6.03
C GLY A 97 2.12 -18.49 5.34
N GLU A 98 1.52 -17.31 5.38
CA GLU A 98 0.24 -17.02 4.73
C GLU A 98 0.39 -16.80 3.22
N ALA A 99 1.58 -16.48 2.73
CA ALA A 99 1.81 -15.99 1.36
C ALA A 99 1.23 -16.88 0.25
N ARG A 100 1.22 -18.20 0.45
CA ARG A 100 0.67 -19.17 -0.53
C ARG A 100 -0.84 -19.35 -0.44
N TYR A 101 -1.45 -18.95 0.68
CA TYR A 101 -2.83 -19.27 1.03
C TYR A 101 -3.74 -18.05 1.06
N THR A 102 -3.22 -16.87 0.71
CA THR A 102 -4.03 -15.66 0.60
C THR A 102 -3.52 -14.77 -0.54
N PHE A 103 -4.45 -14.08 -1.20
CA PHE A 103 -4.14 -12.96 -2.10
C PHE A 103 -3.56 -11.76 -1.32
N ASP A 104 -3.95 -11.60 -0.06
CA ASP A 104 -3.69 -10.38 0.69
C ASP A 104 -2.21 -10.19 1.03
N TYR A 105 -1.38 -11.24 1.03
CA TYR A 105 0.03 -11.14 1.40
C TYR A 105 0.82 -10.26 0.42
N TYR A 106 0.90 -10.65 -0.85
CA TYR A 106 1.67 -9.88 -1.84
C TYR A 106 1.03 -8.52 -2.11
N TYR A 107 -0.31 -8.46 -2.11
CA TYR A 107 -1.05 -7.20 -2.24
C TYR A 107 -0.74 -6.23 -1.10
N PHE A 108 -0.71 -6.70 0.15
CA PHE A 108 -0.30 -5.92 1.32
C PHE A 108 1.15 -5.46 1.19
N GLN A 109 2.08 -6.38 0.94
CA GLN A 109 3.52 -6.08 0.91
C GLN A 109 3.85 -5.06 -0.19
N TYR A 110 3.14 -5.13 -1.33
CA TYR A 110 3.28 -4.18 -2.42
C TYR A 110 2.97 -2.74 -2.02
N TYR A 111 1.91 -2.48 -1.24
CA TYR A 111 1.64 -1.13 -0.74
C TYR A 111 2.50 -0.78 0.47
N ALA A 112 2.74 -1.74 1.36
CA ALA A 112 3.48 -1.48 2.58
C ALA A 112 4.94 -1.10 2.29
N VAL A 113 5.59 -1.69 1.28
CA VAL A 113 6.95 -1.30 0.87
C VAL A 113 6.99 0.15 0.36
N GLN A 114 5.95 0.61 -0.35
CA GLN A 114 5.86 2.00 -0.84
C GLN A 114 5.70 2.97 0.33
N ALA A 115 4.78 2.67 1.24
CA ALA A 115 4.58 3.45 2.45
C ALA A 115 5.84 3.50 3.34
N ALA A 116 6.55 2.36 3.46
CA ALA A 116 7.78 2.27 4.21
C ALA A 116 8.90 3.11 3.58
N PHE A 117 9.05 3.05 2.26
CA PHE A 117 10.06 3.81 1.54
C PHE A 117 9.82 5.31 1.68
N GLN A 118 8.58 5.78 1.49
CA GLN A 118 8.23 7.18 1.67
C GLN A 118 8.40 7.66 3.12
N LYS A 119 8.22 6.77 4.10
CA LYS A 119 8.52 7.10 5.50
C LYS A 119 10.03 7.26 5.73
N GLY A 120 10.85 6.48 5.03
CA GLY A 120 12.30 6.51 5.12
C GLY A 120 12.85 6.08 6.49
N GLY A 121 14.15 6.36 6.68
CA GLY A 121 14.88 6.13 7.93
C GLY A 121 14.80 4.69 8.46
N ALA A 122 14.82 4.55 9.79
CA ALA A 122 14.79 3.24 10.45
C ALA A 122 13.51 2.43 10.14
N TYR A 123 12.40 3.09 9.76
CA TYR A 123 11.19 2.39 9.35
C TYR A 123 11.42 1.65 8.03
N TRP A 124 12.00 2.35 7.04
CA TRP A 124 12.35 1.79 5.74
C TRP A 124 13.34 0.63 5.88
N GLU A 125 14.46 0.86 6.58
CA GLU A 125 15.53 -0.14 6.74
C GLU A 125 14.98 -1.44 7.34
N ARG A 126 14.27 -1.33 8.46
CA ARG A 126 13.65 -2.49 9.13
C ARG A 126 12.63 -3.19 8.25
N TRP A 127 11.79 -2.44 7.55
CA TRP A 127 10.76 -3.02 6.69
C TRP A 127 11.39 -3.76 5.51
N TYR A 128 12.31 -3.12 4.81
CA TYR A 128 12.93 -3.66 3.60
C TYR A 128 13.78 -4.90 3.90
N ASP A 129 14.58 -4.88 4.96
CA ASP A 129 15.36 -6.06 5.36
C ASP A 129 14.45 -7.25 5.69
N SER A 130 13.33 -7.01 6.37
CA SER A 130 12.37 -8.07 6.71
C SER A 130 11.67 -8.65 5.49
N ILE A 131 11.14 -7.82 4.59
CA ILE A 131 10.44 -8.32 3.39
C ILE A 131 11.40 -8.95 2.38
N ARG A 132 12.64 -8.44 2.25
CA ARG A 132 13.67 -9.05 1.40
C ARG A 132 13.94 -10.50 1.84
N GLN A 133 14.12 -10.72 3.14
CA GLN A 133 14.32 -12.07 3.68
C GLN A 133 13.12 -12.98 3.44
N ASP A 134 11.90 -12.47 3.66
CA ASP A 134 10.69 -13.27 3.41
C ASP A 134 10.58 -13.67 1.93
N LEU A 135 10.83 -12.76 1.00
CA LEU A 135 10.77 -13.05 -0.43
C LEU A 135 11.85 -14.04 -0.86
N LEU A 136 13.09 -13.92 -0.37
CA LEU A 136 14.14 -14.89 -0.67
C LEU A 136 13.81 -16.30 -0.18
N LEU A 137 13.13 -16.42 0.97
CA LEU A 137 12.70 -17.71 1.51
C LEU A 137 11.45 -18.28 0.82
N LEU A 138 10.61 -17.42 0.25
CA LEU A 138 9.40 -17.81 -0.48
C LEU A 138 9.69 -18.15 -1.95
N GLN A 139 10.81 -17.70 -2.49
CA GLN A 139 11.19 -17.94 -3.89
C GLN A 139 11.35 -19.43 -4.15
N GLU A 140 10.71 -19.92 -5.19
CA GLU A 140 10.84 -21.32 -5.63
C GLU A 140 12.11 -21.53 -6.47
N SER A 141 12.48 -22.78 -6.73
CA SER A 141 13.74 -23.13 -7.41
C SER A 141 13.81 -22.65 -8.86
N ASP A 142 12.67 -22.41 -9.51
CA ASP A 142 12.57 -21.80 -10.84
C ASP A 142 12.53 -20.26 -10.79
N GLY A 143 12.70 -19.67 -9.61
CA GLY A 143 12.76 -18.23 -9.38
C GLY A 143 11.41 -17.56 -9.18
N ARG A 144 10.29 -18.29 -9.24
CA ARG A 144 8.95 -17.69 -9.11
C ARG A 144 8.51 -17.56 -7.66
N TRP A 145 7.49 -16.72 -7.46
CA TRP A 145 6.65 -16.69 -6.26
C TRP A 145 5.25 -17.15 -6.62
N THR A 146 4.47 -17.63 -5.65
CA THR A 146 3.10 -18.11 -5.90
C THR A 146 2.19 -17.79 -4.72
N ASP A 147 0.94 -17.47 -5.04
CA ASP A 147 -0.17 -17.23 -4.12
C ASP A 147 -1.46 -17.88 -4.66
N LEU A 148 -2.61 -17.56 -4.07
CA LEU A 148 -3.92 -18.06 -4.54
C LEU A 148 -4.33 -17.57 -5.94
N VAL A 149 -3.83 -16.42 -6.40
CA VAL A 149 -4.14 -15.88 -7.73
C VAL A 149 -3.30 -16.57 -8.79
N GLY A 150 -2.03 -16.83 -8.48
CA GLY A 150 -1.12 -17.61 -9.31
C GLY A 150 0.27 -17.01 -9.39
N SER A 151 1.17 -17.78 -10.00
CA SER A 151 2.59 -17.45 -10.03
C SER A 151 2.91 -16.13 -10.74
N ASN A 152 2.18 -15.81 -11.82
CA ASN A 152 2.38 -14.58 -12.59
C ASN A 152 2.19 -13.33 -11.71
N TYR A 153 1.11 -13.30 -10.93
CA TYR A 153 0.78 -12.18 -10.06
C TYR A 153 1.78 -12.04 -8.91
N ALA A 154 2.00 -13.12 -8.16
CA ALA A 154 2.91 -13.12 -7.02
C ALA A 154 4.35 -12.77 -7.43
N THR A 155 4.82 -13.32 -8.56
CA THR A 155 6.18 -13.04 -9.09
C THR A 155 6.33 -11.59 -9.50
N ALA A 156 5.33 -11.00 -10.17
CA ALA A 156 5.37 -9.59 -10.53
C ALA A 156 5.45 -8.69 -9.28
N MET A 157 4.61 -8.97 -8.27
CA MET A 157 4.60 -8.21 -7.01
C MET A 157 5.93 -8.34 -6.25
N ALA A 158 6.44 -9.55 -6.07
CA ALA A 158 7.72 -9.80 -5.42
C ALA A 158 8.87 -9.09 -6.14
N SER A 159 8.89 -9.15 -7.47
CA SER A 159 9.91 -8.49 -8.28
C SER A 159 9.87 -6.96 -8.12
N ILE A 160 8.69 -6.35 -8.08
CA ILE A 160 8.56 -4.91 -7.86
C ILE A 160 9.05 -4.53 -6.45
N ILE A 161 8.67 -5.29 -5.43
CA ILE A 161 9.09 -5.07 -4.04
C ILE A 161 10.63 -5.13 -3.92
N LEU A 162 11.27 -6.12 -4.54
CA LEU A 162 12.72 -6.28 -4.48
C LEU A 162 13.48 -5.14 -5.19
N GLN A 163 12.89 -4.54 -6.23
CA GLN A 163 13.51 -3.46 -7.00
C GLN A 163 13.39 -2.08 -6.36
N TYR A 164 12.60 -1.93 -5.30
CA TYR A 164 12.31 -0.64 -4.69
C TYR A 164 13.55 0.19 -4.29
N PRO A 165 14.64 -0.39 -3.73
CA PRO A 165 15.86 0.37 -3.42
C PRO A 165 16.58 0.94 -4.64
N ASN A 166 16.35 0.37 -5.83
CA ASN A 166 17.01 0.85 -7.05
C ASN A 166 16.37 2.14 -7.59
N GLN A 167 15.19 2.52 -7.09
CA GLN A 167 14.49 3.77 -7.44
C GLN A 167 14.25 3.96 -8.95
N TYR A 168 14.11 2.87 -9.69
CA TYR A 168 13.88 2.91 -11.14
C TYR A 168 12.43 3.23 -11.53
N LEU A 169 11.49 3.24 -10.57
CA LEU A 169 10.08 3.46 -10.88
C LEU A 169 9.69 4.91 -10.59
N PRO A 170 8.90 5.58 -11.46
CA PRO A 170 8.42 6.95 -11.21
C PRO A 170 7.64 7.12 -9.90
N ILE A 171 7.11 6.04 -9.32
CA ILE A 171 6.47 6.06 -7.99
C ILE A 171 7.46 6.28 -6.83
N THR A 172 8.76 6.18 -7.10
CA THR A 172 9.85 6.40 -6.14
C THR A 172 10.48 7.79 -6.26
N GLU A 173 10.06 8.59 -7.24
CA GLU A 173 10.51 9.97 -7.39
C GLU A 173 9.86 10.86 -6.31
N ASN A 174 10.71 11.52 -5.52
CA ASN A 174 10.33 12.46 -4.45
C ASN A 174 10.01 13.85 -5.01
#